data_AF-A0A431LYX9-F1
#
_entry.id   AF-A0A431LYX9-F1
#
_cell.length_a   1.000
_cell.length_b   1.000
_cell.length_c   1.000
_cell.angle_alpha   90.00
_cell.angle_beta   90.00
_cell.angle_gamma   90.00
#
_symmetry.space_group_name_H-M   'P 1'
#
loop_
_entity.id
_entity.type
_entity.pdbx_description
1 polymer ?
#
loop_
_entity_poly.entity_id
_entity_poly.type
_entity_poly.pdbx_seq_one_letter_code
_entity_poly.pdbx_strand_id
1 'polypeptide(L)'
;MDRGRNAPHQPPALCRRQPNPQQRGHPMKPRNPQLSLRLDLGGDTASQEAWAEGAPLAFLGSHVTLTLDTAHKQPTLDGVVLHLPLPPEATPRQIQDAAEAWLRSEAKHLLSEAIHRHSARLRITPPKLALSFAARSHWVHVEEDCLRCNWRLVEQPMAIIDQVVGSAVGSLPARAEEGDLFAAFA
;
A
#
# COMPACT_ATOMS: atom_id res chain seq x y z
N MET A 1 34.16 59.16 -55.46
CA MET A 1 34.28 58.03 -54.51
C MET A 1 32.88 57.57 -54.18
N ASP A 2 32.77 56.26 -53.98
CA ASP A 2 31.65 55.39 -54.35
C ASP A 2 30.35 55.51 -53.54
N ARG A 3 29.27 55.00 -54.14
CA ARG A 3 27.98 54.67 -53.52
C ARG A 3 28.16 53.44 -52.60
N GLY A 4 27.28 53.26 -51.61
CA GLY A 4 27.20 51.94 -50.97
C GLY A 4 26.21 51.82 -49.84
N ARG A 5 25.05 51.21 -50.15
CA ARG A 5 24.05 50.65 -49.22
C ARG A 5 24.68 49.81 -48.10
N ASN A 6 24.11 49.84 -46.89
CA ASN A 6 23.42 48.68 -46.30
C ASN A 6 22.88 48.98 -44.89
N ALA A 7 21.63 48.59 -44.64
CA ALA A 7 21.16 48.20 -43.31
C ALA A 7 21.41 46.68 -43.16
N PRO A 8 21.59 46.15 -41.93
CA PRO A 8 20.51 45.36 -41.37
C PRO A 8 20.37 45.39 -39.83
N HIS A 9 19.12 45.21 -39.38
CA HIS A 9 18.62 44.42 -38.24
C HIS A 9 19.50 44.18 -36.99
N GLN A 10 18.99 44.53 -35.79
CA GLN A 10 18.65 43.60 -34.68
C GLN A 10 17.97 44.31 -33.46
N PRO A 11 17.36 43.59 -32.48
CA PRO A 11 15.94 43.68 -32.07
C PRO A 11 15.60 44.53 -30.81
N PRO A 12 14.30 44.73 -30.49
CA PRO A 12 13.83 45.56 -29.38
C PRO A 12 14.04 44.95 -27.98
N ALA A 13 14.56 45.76 -27.07
CA ALA A 13 14.66 45.45 -25.65
C ALA A 13 13.30 45.58 -24.93
N LEU A 14 12.89 44.45 -24.34
CA LEU A 14 12.18 44.35 -23.08
C LEU A 14 10.77 44.99 -23.01
N CYS A 15 9.79 44.18 -23.38
CA CYS A 15 8.40 44.32 -22.98
C CYS A 15 8.27 44.51 -21.47
N ARG A 16 7.84 45.70 -21.06
CA ARG A 16 7.19 45.96 -19.78
C ARG A 16 6.11 44.91 -19.53
N ARG A 17 6.27 44.08 -18.50
CA ARG A 17 5.16 43.32 -17.91
C ARG A 17 4.82 43.92 -16.55
N GLN A 18 3.58 44.35 -16.44
CA GLN A 18 2.89 44.79 -15.24
C GLN A 18 2.86 43.66 -14.18
N PRO A 19 2.75 44.01 -12.88
CA PRO A 19 2.42 43.05 -11.83
C PRO A 19 0.93 42.70 -11.91
N ASN A 20 0.60 41.40 -11.88
CA ASN A 20 -0.78 40.91 -11.77
C ASN A 20 -1.10 40.59 -10.29
N PRO A 21 -2.02 41.31 -9.62
CA PRO A 21 -2.42 41.03 -8.25
C PRO A 21 -3.66 40.12 -8.26
N GLN A 22 -3.46 38.82 -8.48
CA GLN A 22 -4.56 37.85 -8.37
C GLN A 22 -4.03 36.45 -8.09
N GLN A 23 -3.71 36.19 -6.82
CA GLN A 23 -3.84 34.83 -6.26
C GLN A 23 -4.72 34.91 -5.02
N ARG A 24 -6.03 34.82 -5.27
CA ARG A 24 -7.03 34.48 -4.27
C ARG A 24 -6.73 33.07 -3.76
N GLY A 25 -6.70 32.94 -2.43
CA GLY A 25 -6.37 31.72 -1.72
C GLY A 25 -7.19 30.53 -2.19
N HIS A 26 -6.48 29.45 -2.53
CA HIS A 26 -7.06 28.13 -2.57
C HIS A 26 -6.96 27.53 -1.16
N PRO A 27 -8.03 26.90 -0.64
CA PRO A 27 -8.01 26.30 0.68
C PRO A 27 -6.98 25.17 0.71
N MET A 28 -6.03 25.26 1.64
CA MET A 28 -5.16 24.15 1.99
C MET A 28 -6.04 22.97 2.39
N LYS A 29 -6.05 21.92 1.57
CA LYS A 29 -6.58 20.61 1.95
C LYS A 29 -5.91 20.19 3.25
N PRO A 30 -6.68 19.69 4.24
CA PRO A 30 -6.15 19.39 5.56
C PRO A 30 -5.03 18.37 5.44
N ARG A 31 -3.88 18.71 6.02
CA ARG A 31 -2.72 17.84 6.21
C ARG A 31 -3.21 16.54 6.84
N ASN A 32 -2.94 15.42 6.18
CA ASN A 32 -3.14 14.09 6.73
C ASN A 32 -2.02 13.84 7.77
N PRO A 33 -2.29 13.82 9.09
CA PRO A 33 -1.26 13.68 10.11
C PRO A 33 -1.06 12.22 10.52
N GLN A 34 -1.29 11.26 9.63
CA GLN A 34 -1.12 9.85 9.93
C GLN A 34 -0.13 9.23 8.95
N LEU A 35 0.78 8.44 9.54
CA LEU A 35 1.85 7.68 8.89
C LEU A 35 3.14 8.47 8.69
N SER A 36 3.74 8.89 9.80
CA SER A 36 5.19 8.81 9.96
C SER A 36 5.61 7.33 9.88
N LEU A 37 5.49 6.73 8.69
CA LEU A 37 6.20 5.51 8.34
C LEU A 37 7.67 5.90 8.35
N ARG A 38 8.29 5.68 9.51
CA ARG A 38 9.73 5.72 9.68
C ARG A 38 10.30 4.50 8.96
N LEU A 39 10.25 4.54 7.63
CA LEU A 39 11.11 3.75 6.78
C LEU A 39 12.46 4.47 6.85
N ASP A 40 13.29 4.05 7.80
CA ASP A 40 14.71 4.41 7.82
C ASP A 40 15.33 3.91 6.51
N LEU A 41 15.39 4.81 5.52
CA LEU A 41 16.23 4.70 4.34
C LEU A 41 17.66 4.98 4.79
N GLY A 42 18.39 3.93 5.19
CA GLY A 42 19.77 4.03 5.62
C GLY A 42 20.56 2.75 5.40
N GLY A 43 21.11 2.58 4.20
CA GLY A 43 22.29 1.73 3.92
C GLY A 43 22.02 0.22 3.81
N ASP A 44 22.33 -0.34 2.64
CA ASP A 44 22.19 -1.75 2.25
C ASP A 44 23.06 -2.77 3.03
N THR A 45 23.31 -2.56 4.33
CA THR A 45 24.06 -3.50 5.17
C THR A 45 23.48 -3.65 6.58
N ALA A 46 22.94 -2.60 7.19
CA ALA A 46 22.35 -2.68 8.54
C ALA A 46 20.99 -3.41 8.57
N SER A 47 20.24 -3.39 7.46
CA SER A 47 18.91 -4.01 7.38
C SER A 47 18.95 -5.55 7.35
N GLN A 48 20.07 -6.17 6.98
CA GLN A 48 20.23 -7.63 7.01
C GLN A 48 20.61 -8.14 8.40
N GLU A 49 21.34 -7.37 9.20
CA GLU A 49 21.72 -7.75 10.57
C GLU A 49 20.54 -7.69 11.56
N ALA A 50 19.43 -7.05 11.17
CA ALA A 50 18.20 -6.98 11.99
C ALA A 50 17.38 -8.28 12.00
N TRP A 51 17.61 -9.20 11.05
CA TRP A 51 16.83 -10.44 10.93
C TRP A 51 17.56 -11.59 11.61
N ALA A 52 17.25 -11.80 12.88
CA ALA A 52 17.80 -12.87 13.71
C ALA A 52 16.72 -13.48 14.58
N GLU A 53 17.04 -14.60 15.23
CA GLU A 53 16.24 -15.11 16.33
C GLU A 53 16.13 -14.03 17.43
N GLY A 54 14.93 -13.83 17.96
CA GLY A 54 14.61 -12.76 18.90
C GLY A 54 14.29 -11.40 18.27
N ALA A 55 14.42 -11.25 16.94
CA ALA A 55 14.16 -9.98 16.28
C ALA A 55 12.66 -9.61 16.33
N PRO A 56 12.32 -8.31 16.50
CA PRO A 56 10.95 -7.85 16.47
C PRO A 56 10.44 -7.69 15.02
N LEU A 57 9.25 -8.20 14.76
CA LEU A 57 8.52 -8.09 13.50
C LEU A 57 7.20 -7.33 13.73
N ALA A 58 6.93 -6.30 12.94
CA ALA A 58 5.67 -5.57 13.03
C ALA A 58 4.48 -6.44 12.55
N PHE A 59 3.47 -6.61 13.38
CA PHE A 59 2.25 -7.35 13.07
C PHE A 59 1.05 -6.79 13.86
N LEU A 60 -0.02 -6.44 13.16
CA LEU A 60 -1.27 -5.89 13.68
C LEU A 60 -1.09 -4.67 14.61
N GLY A 61 -0.13 -3.81 14.30
CA GLY A 61 0.19 -2.63 15.13
C GLY A 61 0.96 -2.94 16.41
N SER A 62 1.36 -4.21 16.61
CA SER A 62 2.24 -4.68 17.68
C SER A 62 3.52 -5.27 17.09
N HIS A 63 4.43 -5.72 17.96
CA HIS A 63 5.64 -6.43 17.53
C HIS A 63 5.56 -7.87 18.03
N VAL A 64 5.87 -8.82 17.14
CA VAL A 64 6.04 -10.24 17.46
C VAL A 64 7.52 -10.59 17.39
N THR A 65 7.97 -11.49 18.24
CA THR A 65 9.35 -11.94 18.30
C THR A 65 9.55 -13.14 17.38
N LEU A 66 10.58 -13.11 16.53
CA LEU A 66 10.92 -14.24 15.67
C LEU A 66 11.63 -15.34 16.46
N THR A 67 11.21 -16.59 16.31
CA THR A 67 11.88 -17.76 16.88
C THR A 67 12.09 -18.79 15.78
N LEU A 68 13.28 -19.38 15.71
CA LEU A 68 13.60 -20.42 14.73
C LEU A 68 13.27 -21.77 15.38
N ASP A 69 12.32 -22.49 14.80
CA ASP A 69 11.85 -23.74 15.36
C ASP A 69 11.58 -24.77 14.26
N THR A 70 12.44 -25.77 14.18
CA THR A 70 12.33 -26.88 13.21
C THR A 70 11.28 -27.92 13.61
N ALA A 71 10.71 -27.85 14.82
CA ALA A 71 9.63 -28.74 15.24
C ALA A 71 8.33 -28.46 14.47
N HIS A 72 8.12 -27.21 14.05
CA HIS A 72 6.98 -26.82 13.24
C HIS A 72 7.26 -27.03 11.75
N LYS A 73 6.28 -27.57 11.02
CA LYS A 73 6.35 -27.70 9.55
C LYS A 73 5.91 -26.42 8.82
N GLN A 74 5.25 -25.51 9.52
CA GLN A 74 4.72 -24.26 8.97
C GLN A 74 4.94 -23.14 9.98
N PRO A 75 5.08 -21.88 9.52
CA PRO A 75 5.22 -20.77 10.43
C PRO A 75 3.96 -20.62 11.29
N THR A 76 4.14 -20.55 12.61
CA THR A 76 3.04 -20.54 13.58
C THR A 76 3.21 -19.37 14.54
N LEU A 77 2.17 -18.57 14.72
CA LEU A 77 2.15 -17.49 15.70
C LEU A 77 1.53 -18.01 17.00
N ASP A 78 2.30 -18.02 18.08
CA ASP A 78 1.84 -18.32 19.44
C ASP A 78 1.94 -17.06 20.32
N GLY A 79 0.81 -16.40 20.51
CA GLY A 79 0.73 -15.12 21.21
C GLY A 79 1.55 -14.03 20.52
N VAL A 80 2.71 -13.71 21.07
CA VAL A 80 3.64 -12.69 20.55
C VAL A 80 4.90 -13.30 19.93
N VAL A 81 4.96 -14.62 19.79
CA VAL A 81 6.14 -15.33 19.24
C VAL A 81 5.77 -15.97 17.91
N LEU A 82 6.51 -15.63 16.86
CA LEU A 82 6.39 -16.23 15.54
C LEU A 82 7.46 -17.31 15.37
N HIS A 83 7.03 -18.57 15.39
CA HIS A 83 7.86 -19.73 15.13
C HIS A 83 8.03 -19.88 13.61
N LEU A 84 9.25 -19.73 13.11
CA LEU A 84 9.62 -19.96 11.71
C LEU A 84 10.21 -21.37 11.57
N PRO A 85 9.78 -22.18 10.58
CA PRO A 85 10.23 -23.56 10.36
C PRO A 85 11.62 -23.57 9.69
N LEU A 86 12.59 -22.97 10.35
CA LEU A 86 13.95 -22.78 9.86
C LEU A 86 14.96 -23.37 10.84
N PRO A 87 16.09 -23.90 10.35
CA PRO A 87 17.18 -24.34 11.21
C PRO A 87 17.78 -23.15 11.98
N PRO A 88 18.35 -23.37 13.17
CA PRO A 88 18.99 -22.31 13.94
C PRO A 88 20.20 -21.69 13.21
N GLU A 89 20.80 -22.39 12.25
CA GLU A 89 21.86 -21.89 11.36
C GLU A 89 21.33 -21.11 10.15
N ALA A 90 20.03 -20.79 10.09
CA ALA A 90 19.46 -20.02 8.99
C ALA A 90 20.10 -18.63 8.88
N THR A 91 20.41 -18.24 7.65
CA THR A 91 20.96 -16.92 7.37
C THR A 91 19.89 -15.84 7.59
N PRO A 92 20.27 -14.60 7.95
CA PRO A 92 19.32 -13.50 8.13
C PRO A 92 18.39 -13.28 6.93
N ARG A 93 18.89 -13.51 5.72
CA ARG A 93 18.10 -13.46 4.48
C ARG A 93 17.01 -14.53 4.44
N GLN A 94 17.30 -15.76 4.86
CA GLN A 94 16.31 -16.83 4.92
C GLN A 94 15.25 -16.54 5.99
N ILE A 95 15.65 -15.97 7.12
CA ILE A 95 14.74 -15.52 8.18
C ILE A 95 13.79 -14.44 7.65
N GLN A 96 14.34 -13.43 6.97
CA GLN A 96 13.55 -12.40 6.31
C GLN A 96 12.57 -12.99 5.29
N ASP A 97 13.05 -13.83 4.37
CA ASP A 97 12.22 -14.42 3.31
C ASP A 97 11.06 -15.25 3.90
N ALA A 98 11.32 -16.01 4.97
CA ALA A 98 10.31 -16.80 5.67
C ALA A 98 9.31 -15.93 6.44
N ALA A 99 9.78 -14.90 7.15
CA ALA A 99 8.92 -13.95 7.85
C ALA A 99 8.03 -13.18 6.88
N GLU A 100 8.57 -12.68 5.76
CA GLU A 100 7.81 -12.01 4.71
C GLU A 100 6.85 -12.97 4.00
N ALA A 101 7.22 -14.23 3.79
CA ALA A 101 6.30 -15.25 3.27
C ALA A 101 5.12 -15.49 4.21
N TRP A 102 5.38 -15.58 5.51
CA TRP A 102 4.33 -15.71 6.52
C TRP A 102 3.43 -14.48 6.54
N LEU A 103 3.99 -13.26 6.60
CA LEU A 103 3.21 -12.01 6.58
C LEU A 103 2.31 -11.91 5.35
N ARG A 104 2.78 -12.35 4.18
CA ARG A 104 1.96 -12.38 2.95
C ARG A 104 0.80 -13.37 3.05
N SER A 105 1.04 -14.55 3.64
CA SER A 105 -0.01 -15.54 3.86
C SER A 105 -1.07 -15.01 4.83
N GLU A 106 -0.63 -14.41 5.93
CA GLU A 106 -1.50 -13.84 6.95
C GLU A 106 -2.28 -12.63 6.41
N ALA A 107 -1.63 -11.77 5.62
CA ALA A 107 -2.29 -10.69 4.89
C ALA A 107 -3.39 -11.19 3.98
N LYS A 108 -3.13 -12.25 3.22
CA LYS A 108 -4.16 -12.86 2.38
C LYS A 108 -5.34 -13.33 3.23
N HIS A 109 -5.09 -13.99 4.35
CA HIS A 109 -6.13 -14.52 5.22
C HIS A 109 -6.98 -13.41 5.84
N LEU A 110 -6.35 -12.49 6.57
CA LEU A 110 -7.01 -11.39 7.28
C LEU A 110 -7.79 -10.46 6.35
N LEU A 111 -7.18 -10.07 5.22
CA LEU A 111 -7.84 -9.19 4.26
C LEU A 111 -9.01 -9.89 3.58
N SER A 112 -8.87 -11.19 3.25
CA SER A 112 -9.97 -11.95 2.68
C SER A 112 -11.13 -12.04 3.67
N GLU A 113 -10.86 -12.33 4.94
CA GLU A 113 -11.89 -12.40 5.97
C GLU A 113 -12.58 -11.05 6.16
N ALA A 114 -11.81 -9.96 6.27
CA ALA A 114 -12.35 -8.61 6.39
C ALA A 114 -13.24 -8.25 5.20
N ILE A 115 -12.80 -8.55 3.96
CA ILE A 115 -13.61 -8.36 2.75
C ILE A 115 -14.94 -9.11 2.88
N HIS A 116 -14.92 -10.40 3.24
CA HIS A 116 -16.15 -11.19 3.38
C HIS A 116 -17.09 -10.59 4.44
N ARG A 117 -16.57 -10.17 5.61
CA ARG A 117 -17.37 -9.53 6.67
C ARG A 117 -18.03 -8.24 6.16
N HIS A 118 -17.26 -7.38 5.49
CA HIS A 118 -17.76 -6.11 4.98
C HIS A 118 -18.77 -6.29 3.83
N SER A 119 -18.47 -7.20 2.89
CA SER A 119 -19.36 -7.54 1.78
C SER A 119 -20.67 -8.15 2.26
N ALA A 120 -20.63 -9.04 3.25
CA ALA A 120 -21.83 -9.60 3.87
C ALA A 120 -22.72 -8.53 4.52
N ARG A 121 -22.11 -7.56 5.21
CA ARG A 121 -22.84 -6.43 5.83
C ARG A 121 -23.50 -5.51 4.80
N LEU A 122 -22.84 -5.29 3.66
CA LEU A 122 -23.36 -4.48 2.56
C LEU A 122 -24.24 -5.28 1.57
N ARG A 123 -24.35 -6.60 1.77
CA ARG A 123 -25.07 -7.54 0.88
C ARG A 123 -24.61 -7.45 -0.58
N ILE A 124 -23.31 -7.29 -0.79
CA ILE A 124 -22.69 -7.32 -2.12
C ILE A 124 -21.85 -8.59 -2.28
N THR A 125 -21.63 -9.00 -3.53
CA THR A 125 -20.69 -10.09 -3.83
C THR A 125 -19.27 -9.70 -3.40
N PRO A 126 -18.53 -10.57 -2.67
CA PRO A 126 -17.17 -10.26 -2.27
C PRO A 126 -16.26 -10.14 -3.50
N PRO A 127 -15.51 -9.02 -3.66
CA PRO A 127 -14.54 -8.86 -4.73
C PRO A 127 -13.38 -9.86 -4.56
N LYS A 128 -12.66 -10.12 -5.65
CA LYS A 128 -11.41 -10.89 -5.58
C LYS A 128 -10.34 -10.08 -4.84
N LEU A 129 -9.51 -10.74 -4.04
CA LEU A 129 -8.36 -10.11 -3.39
C LEU A 129 -7.08 -10.36 -4.21
N ALA A 130 -6.37 -9.28 -4.54
CA ALA A 130 -5.01 -9.35 -5.07
C ALA A 130 -4.02 -8.66 -4.12
N LEU A 131 -2.90 -9.31 -3.81
CA LEU A 131 -1.82 -8.69 -3.06
C LEU A 131 -0.89 -7.92 -4.00
N SER A 132 -0.55 -6.70 -3.63
CA SER A 132 0.41 -5.85 -4.31
C SER A 132 1.71 -5.77 -3.53
N PHE A 133 2.82 -5.88 -4.26
CA PHE A 133 4.18 -5.73 -3.75
C PHE A 133 4.72 -4.31 -3.92
N ALA A 134 3.97 -3.43 -4.59
CA ALA A 134 4.40 -2.06 -4.86
C ALA A 134 4.17 -1.15 -3.64
N ALA A 135 5.24 -0.48 -3.19
CA ALA A 135 5.21 0.36 -1.99
C ALA A 135 4.54 1.74 -2.17
N ARG A 136 4.22 2.18 -3.40
CA ARG A 136 4.32 3.62 -3.71
C ARG A 136 3.08 4.44 -4.04
N SER A 137 1.84 3.98 -3.85
CA SER A 137 0.71 4.91 -4.05
C SER A 137 -0.44 4.81 -3.06
N HIS A 138 -0.95 3.63 -2.71
CA HIS A 138 -2.10 3.53 -1.81
C HIS A 138 -2.09 2.17 -1.09
N TRP A 139 -2.65 2.12 0.12
CA TRP A 139 -2.81 0.86 0.87
C TRP A 139 -3.75 -0.11 0.15
N VAL A 140 -4.78 0.43 -0.50
CA VAL A 140 -5.78 -0.32 -1.24
C VAL A 140 -6.14 0.43 -2.52
N HIS A 141 -6.34 -0.33 -3.58
CA HIS A 141 -6.89 0.12 -4.84
C HIS A 141 -8.08 -0.77 -5.22
N VAL A 142 -9.13 -0.15 -5.73
CA VAL A 142 -10.32 -0.85 -6.22
C VAL A 142 -10.26 -0.88 -7.74
N GLU A 143 -10.24 -2.08 -8.30
CA GLU A 143 -10.45 -2.37 -9.71
C GLU A 143 -11.88 -2.93 -9.88
N GLU A 144 -12.36 -3.09 -11.13
CA GLU A 144 -13.77 -3.44 -11.43
C GLU A 144 -14.32 -4.60 -10.59
N ASP A 145 -13.59 -5.71 -10.49
CA ASP A 145 -13.98 -6.89 -9.69
C ASP A 145 -12.91 -7.32 -8.68
N CYS A 146 -11.87 -6.51 -8.50
CA CYS A 146 -10.68 -6.89 -7.74
C CYS A 146 -10.26 -5.78 -6.79
N LEU A 147 -10.03 -6.15 -5.54
CA LEU A 147 -9.50 -5.27 -4.51
C LEU A 147 -8.01 -5.61 -4.36
N ARG A 148 -7.17 -4.65 -4.75
CA ARG A 148 -5.71 -4.78 -4.70
C ARG A 148 -5.19 -4.13 -3.41
N CYS A 149 -4.75 -4.94 -2.46
CA CYS A 149 -4.18 -4.47 -1.18
C CYS A 149 -2.66 -4.58 -1.18
N ASN A 150 -1.97 -3.62 -0.56
CA ASN A 150 -0.58 -3.82 -0.17
C ASN A 150 -0.52 -4.83 0.98
N TRP A 151 0.32 -5.87 0.86
CA TRP A 151 0.46 -6.89 1.89
C TRP A 151 0.99 -6.33 3.21
N ARG A 152 1.77 -5.24 3.20
CA ARG A 152 2.25 -4.56 4.41
C ARG A 152 1.15 -3.91 5.25
N LEU A 153 -0.11 -3.93 4.78
CA LEU A 153 -1.24 -3.45 5.56
C LEU A 153 -1.42 -4.24 6.87
N VAL A 154 -0.97 -5.50 6.94
CA VAL A 154 -1.00 -6.29 8.19
C VAL A 154 -0.05 -5.79 9.27
N GLU A 155 0.93 -4.94 8.94
CA GLU A 155 1.78 -4.29 9.94
C GLU A 155 0.98 -3.21 10.71
N GLN A 156 -0.12 -2.71 10.13
CA GLN A 156 -0.96 -1.69 10.73
C GLN A 156 -1.93 -2.29 11.77
N PRO A 157 -2.41 -1.49 12.75
CA PRO A 157 -3.43 -1.94 13.69
C PRO A 157 -4.68 -2.45 12.98
N MET A 158 -5.34 -3.46 13.54
CA MET A 158 -6.58 -4.04 12.99
C MET A 158 -7.63 -2.98 12.66
N ALA A 159 -7.77 -1.94 13.49
CA ALA A 159 -8.69 -0.84 13.25
C ALA A 159 -8.44 -0.09 11.92
N ILE A 160 -7.17 0.10 11.54
CA ILE A 160 -6.79 0.73 10.28
C ILE A 160 -7.07 -0.22 9.11
N ILE A 161 -6.78 -1.52 9.29
CA ILE A 161 -7.08 -2.55 8.28
C ILE A 161 -8.59 -2.57 7.97
N ASP A 162 -9.43 -2.70 9.00
CA ASP A 162 -10.90 -2.73 8.86
C ASP A 162 -11.44 -1.42 8.26
N GLN A 163 -10.89 -0.27 8.66
CA GLN A 163 -11.29 1.03 8.09
C GLN A 163 -11.00 1.09 6.60
N VAL A 164 -9.79 0.74 6.18
CA VAL A 164 -9.35 0.83 4.79
C VAL A 164 -10.12 -0.18 3.92
N VAL A 165 -10.25 -1.44 4.38
CA VAL A 165 -11.03 -2.47 3.67
C VAL A 165 -12.50 -2.07 3.59
N GLY A 166 -13.10 -1.64 4.71
CA GLY A 166 -14.50 -1.21 4.73
C GLY A 166 -14.79 -0.04 3.78
N SER A 167 -13.89 0.96 3.72
CA SER A 167 -14.00 2.08 2.79
C SER A 167 -13.89 1.62 1.33
N ALA A 168 -12.97 0.70 1.04
CA ALA A 168 -12.78 0.18 -0.31
C ALA A 168 -13.97 -0.67 -0.77
N VAL A 169 -14.43 -1.60 0.07
CA VAL A 169 -15.62 -2.43 -0.22
C VAL A 169 -16.87 -1.57 -0.36
N GLY A 170 -17.02 -0.52 0.44
CA GLY A 170 -18.14 0.44 0.32
C GLY A 170 -18.08 1.32 -0.93
N SER A 171 -16.93 1.44 -1.57
CA SER A 171 -16.77 2.18 -2.84
C SER A 171 -17.06 1.33 -4.08
N LEU A 172 -17.19 0.00 -3.92
CA LEU A 172 -17.58 -0.87 -5.02
C LEU A 172 -19.01 -0.55 -5.44
N PRO A 173 -19.31 -0.56 -6.74
CA PRO A 173 -20.68 -0.45 -7.18
C PRO A 173 -21.48 -1.59 -6.55
N ALA A 174 -22.65 -1.28 -5.99
CA ALA A 174 -23.62 -2.31 -5.71
C ALA A 174 -23.84 -3.03 -7.04
N ARG A 175 -23.43 -4.30 -7.14
CA ARG A 175 -23.85 -5.12 -8.28
C ARG A 175 -25.36 -5.06 -8.21
N ALA A 176 -25.98 -4.37 -9.17
CA ALA A 176 -27.33 -4.67 -9.53
C ALA A 176 -27.30 -6.19 -9.74
N GLU A 177 -28.13 -6.92 -9.01
CA GLU A 177 -28.62 -8.18 -9.53
C GLU A 177 -28.95 -7.87 -10.99
N GLU A 178 -28.18 -8.40 -11.95
CA GLU A 178 -28.70 -8.59 -13.30
C GLU A 178 -29.81 -9.64 -13.15
N GLY A 179 -30.89 -9.23 -12.49
CA GLY A 179 -32.22 -9.72 -12.73
C GLY A 179 -32.50 -9.32 -14.16
N ASP A 180 -32.01 -10.17 -15.05
CA ASP A 180 -32.52 -10.40 -16.37
C ASP A 180 -33.08 -9.14 -17.05
N LEU A 181 -32.18 -8.26 -17.49
CA LEU A 181 -32.53 -7.15 -18.39
C LEU A 181 -33.15 -7.66 -19.72
N PHE A 182 -33.19 -8.98 -19.94
CA PHE A 182 -33.85 -9.67 -21.06
C PHE A 182 -35.12 -10.46 -20.68
N ALA A 183 -35.52 -10.58 -19.40
CA ALA A 183 -36.78 -11.22 -19.01
C ALA A 183 -38.03 -10.41 -19.41
N ALA A 184 -37.86 -9.15 -19.80
CA ALA A 184 -38.97 -8.25 -20.16
C ALA A 184 -39.41 -8.34 -21.64
N PHE A 185 -38.87 -9.28 -22.43
CA PHE A 185 -39.20 -9.45 -23.86
C PHE A 185 -39.61 -10.89 -24.26
N ALA A 186 -40.13 -11.70 -23.32
CA ALA A 186 -40.71 -13.02 -23.61
C ALA A 186 -42.23 -13.03 -23.43
#